data_AF-A0A7S2XZE1-F1
#
_entry.id   AF-A0A7S2XZE1-F1
#
_cell.length_a   1.000
_cell.length_b   1.000
_cell.length_c   1.000
_cell.angle_alpha   90.00
_cell.angle_beta   90.00
_cell.angle_gamma   90.00
#
_symmetry.space_group_name_H-M   'P 1'
#
loop_
_entity.id
_entity.type
_entity.pdbx_description
1 polymer ?
#
loop_
_entity_poly.entity_id
_entity_poly.type
_entity_poly.pdbx_seq_one_letter_code
_entity_poly.pdbx_strand_id
1 'polypeptide(L)'
;WFDASFDGSGARLTLCTGPSHPGTHWYQCRLLLKDPVAVNATQSVSGNMTFTINEKFSYYIDVEVYLDGTSIKSVNRIHLQDQVYHYLTSPESSIPQASPQTYTG
;
A
#
# COMPACT_ATOMS: atom_id res chain seq x y z
N TRP A 1 0.48 -0.36 1.55
CA TRP A 1 1.38 -1.07 2.47
C TRP A 1 1.02 -2.54 2.41
N PHE A 2 1.80 -3.41 3.03
CA PHE A 2 1.49 -4.84 3.13
C PHE A 2 1.97 -5.38 4.48
N ASP A 3 1.37 -6.50 4.89
CA ASP A 3 1.86 -7.32 5.99
C ASP A 3 2.18 -8.71 5.45
N ALA A 4 3.22 -9.35 5.98
CA ALA A 4 3.59 -10.71 5.64
C ALA A 4 3.60 -11.56 6.91
N SER A 5 2.75 -12.58 6.96
CA SER A 5 2.68 -13.52 8.08
C SER A 5 3.41 -14.82 7.75
N PHE A 6 4.26 -15.26 8.66
CA PHE A 6 5.07 -16.45 8.60
C PHE A 6 4.55 -17.45 9.64
N ASP A 7 3.81 -18.43 9.16
CA ASP A 7 3.15 -19.44 9.99
C ASP A 7 4.07 -20.64 10.20
N GLY A 8 5.01 -20.49 11.14
CA GLY A 8 5.89 -21.57 11.56
C GLY A 8 5.17 -22.55 12.49
N SER A 9 5.68 -23.78 12.56
CA SER A 9 5.14 -24.84 13.42
C SER A 9 5.20 -24.49 14.92
N GLY A 10 6.16 -23.67 15.35
CA GLY A 10 6.34 -23.26 16.75
C GLY A 10 5.88 -21.83 17.06
N ALA A 11 5.71 -20.97 16.05
CA ALA A 11 5.32 -19.57 16.21
C ALA A 11 4.81 -18.98 14.90
N ARG A 12 3.90 -18.00 15.01
CA ARG A 12 3.53 -17.09 13.93
C ARG A 12 4.25 -15.77 14.12
N LEU A 13 4.92 -15.29 13.08
CA LEU A 13 5.55 -13.97 13.04
C LEU A 13 4.91 -13.13 11.94
N THR A 14 4.71 -11.83 12.19
CA THR A 14 4.18 -10.91 11.18
C THR A 14 5.13 -9.75 10.99
N LEU A 15 5.56 -9.52 9.75
CA LEU A 15 6.24 -8.30 9.32
C LEU A 15 5.17 -7.30 8.89
N CYS A 16 5.12 -6.14 9.55
CA CYS A 16 4.17 -5.07 9.23
C CYS A 16 4.89 -3.88 8.58
N THR A 17 4.33 -3.34 7.50
CA THR A 17 4.82 -2.09 6.86
C THR A 17 3.82 -0.93 6.95
N GLY A 18 2.74 -1.14 7.72
CA GLY A 18 1.68 -0.16 7.92
C GLY A 18 2.18 1.16 8.52
N PRO A 19 1.47 2.28 8.28
CA PRO A 19 1.89 3.61 8.72
C PRO A 19 1.88 3.80 10.25
N SER A 20 1.23 2.91 11.00
CA SER A 20 1.20 2.89 12.47
C SER A 20 2.35 2.10 13.10
N HIS A 21 3.26 1.54 12.29
CA HIS A 21 4.40 0.73 12.72
C HIS A 21 5.71 1.45 12.42
N PRO A 22 6.84 1.05 13.06
CA PRO A 22 8.15 1.60 12.76
C PRO A 22 8.47 1.57 11.26
N GLY A 23 9.07 2.66 10.76
CA GLY A 23 9.37 2.81 9.35
C GLY A 23 10.30 1.72 8.82
N THR A 24 9.97 1.19 7.64
CA THR A 24 10.77 0.20 6.92
C THR A 24 11.24 0.77 5.58
N HIS A 25 12.23 0.14 4.94
CA HIS A 25 12.73 0.58 3.63
C HIS A 25 11.71 0.41 2.48
N TRP A 26 10.60 -0.31 2.71
CA TRP A 26 9.49 -0.40 1.75
C TRP A 26 8.62 0.86 1.74
N TYR A 27 8.68 1.69 2.80
CA TYR A 27 7.80 2.84 2.98
C TYR A 27 6.32 2.48 2.74
N GLN A 28 5.51 3.46 2.31
CA GLN A 28 4.14 3.25 1.87
C GLN A 28 3.95 3.75 0.43
N CYS A 29 3.22 2.99 -0.37
CA CYS A 29 2.81 3.39 -1.71
C CYS A 29 1.45 4.11 -1.67
N ARG A 30 1.33 5.21 -2.42
CA ARG A 30 0.06 5.94 -2.65
C ARG A 30 -0.22 5.99 -4.15
N LEU A 31 -1.40 5.52 -4.53
CA LEU A 31 -1.90 5.56 -5.90
C LEU A 31 -2.86 6.73 -6.03
N LEU A 32 -2.55 7.70 -6.89
CA LEU A 32 -3.39 8.88 -7.08
C LEU A 32 -4.45 8.63 -8.14
N LEU A 33 -5.67 9.06 -7.86
CA LEU A 33 -6.73 9.14 -8.86
C LEU A 33 -6.42 10.27 -9.84
N LYS A 34 -6.66 10.03 -11.13
CA LYS A 34 -6.47 11.06 -12.17
C LYS A 34 -7.41 12.24 -11.93
N ASP A 35 -8.68 11.93 -11.70
CA ASP A 35 -9.71 12.90 -11.33
C ASP A 35 -10.10 12.65 -9.86
N PRO A 36 -9.87 13.60 -8.93
CA PRO A 36 -10.27 13.46 -7.54
C PRO A 36 -11.79 13.30 -7.40
N VAL A 37 -12.23 12.41 -6.51
CA VAL A 37 -13.65 12.21 -6.22
C VAL A 37 -13.98 12.86 -4.88
N ALA A 38 -14.92 13.81 -4.87
CA ALA A 38 -15.44 14.39 -3.64
C ALA A 38 -16.44 13.41 -3.00
N VAL A 39 -16.23 13.11 -1.72
CA VAL A 39 -17.05 12.14 -0.95
C VAL A 39 -17.52 12.84 0.32
N ASN A 40 -18.83 12.84 0.55
CA ASN A 40 -19.42 13.30 1.80
C ASN A 40 -19.47 12.17 2.82
N ALA A 41 -19.60 12.53 4.10
CA ALA A 41 -19.92 11.57 5.14
C ALA A 41 -21.13 10.72 4.72
N THR A 42 -21.12 9.44 5.10
CA THR A 42 -22.13 8.42 4.77
C THR A 42 -22.24 8.01 3.30
N GLN A 43 -21.50 8.63 2.38
CA GLN A 43 -21.40 8.11 1.01
C GLN A 43 -20.39 6.97 0.96
N SER A 44 -20.67 5.99 0.11
CA SER A 44 -19.81 4.83 -0.10
C SER A 44 -19.09 4.93 -1.43
N VAL A 45 -17.86 4.40 -1.44
CA VAL A 45 -17.02 4.33 -2.63
C VAL A 45 -16.73 2.86 -2.90
N SER A 46 -17.02 2.42 -4.12
CA SER A 46 -16.69 1.09 -4.61
C SER A 46 -15.71 1.19 -5.78
N GLY A 47 -15.11 0.06 -6.18
CA GLY A 47 -14.09 0.08 -7.20
C GLY A 47 -13.42 -1.25 -7.44
N ASN A 48 -12.53 -1.26 -8.43
CA ASN A 48 -11.69 -2.40 -8.75
C ASN A 48 -10.25 -1.93 -8.93
N MET A 49 -9.31 -2.79 -8.57
CA MET A 49 -7.89 -2.60 -8.83
C MET A 49 -7.31 -3.86 -9.47
N THR A 50 -6.91 -3.76 -10.73
CA THR A 50 -6.42 -4.90 -11.51
C THR A 50 -4.93 -4.74 -11.75
N PHE A 51 -4.15 -5.74 -11.35
CA PHE A 51 -2.71 -5.78 -11.52
C PHE A 51 -2.36 -6.68 -12.71
N THR A 52 -1.77 -6.10 -13.76
CA THR A 52 -1.29 -6.84 -14.94
C THR A 52 0.22 -6.76 -15.02
N ILE A 53 0.89 -7.92 -15.03
CA ILE A 53 2.35 -8.01 -15.15
C ILE A 53 2.78 -7.39 -16.48
N ASN A 54 3.91 -6.66 -16.46
CA ASN A 54 4.51 -6.07 -17.65
C ASN A 54 5.96 -6.54 -17.85
N GLU A 55 6.53 -6.19 -19.01
CA GLU A 55 7.88 -6.59 -19.43
C GLU A 55 9.01 -5.98 -18.59
N LYS A 56 8.70 -5.02 -17.71
CA LYS A 56 9.68 -4.37 -16.82
C LYS A 56 9.76 -5.04 -15.44
N PHE A 57 9.30 -6.28 -15.32
CA PHE A 57 9.19 -7.00 -14.03
C PHE A 57 8.38 -6.21 -12.99
N SER A 58 7.36 -5.50 -13.47
CA SER A 58 6.49 -4.65 -12.68
C SER A 58 5.04 -4.83 -13.14
N TYR A 59 4.14 -3.96 -12.69
CA TYR A 59 2.72 -4.04 -12.97
C TYR A 59 2.19 -2.76 -13.62
N TYR A 60 1.29 -2.92 -14.59
CA TYR A 60 0.25 -1.94 -14.85
C TYR A 60 -0.87 -2.15 -13.83
N ILE A 61 -1.27 -1.08 -13.15
CA ILE A 61 -2.37 -1.09 -12.18
C ILE A 61 -3.51 -0.27 -12.76
N ASP A 62 -4.58 -0.94 -13.18
CA ASP A 62 -5.82 -0.30 -13.57
C ASP A 62 -6.70 -0.11 -12.34
N VAL A 63 -7.01 1.15 -12.03
CA VAL A 63 -7.83 1.55 -10.88
C VAL A 63 -9.12 2.17 -11.39
N GLU A 64 -10.24 1.64 -10.92
CA GLU A 64 -11.57 2.21 -11.14
C GLU A 64 -12.21 2.49 -9.79
N VAL A 65 -12.73 3.70 -9.63
CA VAL A 65 -13.41 4.15 -8.41
C VAL A 65 -14.74 4.77 -8.77
N TYR A 66 -15.78 4.42 -8.02
CA TYR A 66 -17.16 4.83 -8.21
C TYR A 66 -17.69 5.42 -6.90
N LEU A 67 -18.41 6.55 -6.99
CA LEU A 67 -19.19 7.05 -5.86
C LEU A 67 -20.60 6.46 -5.95
N ASP A 68 -20.93 5.58 -5.00
CA ASP A 68 -22.13 4.75 -5.07
C ASP A 68 -23.41 5.60 -5.13
N GLY A 69 -24.34 5.20 -6.00
CA GLY A 69 -25.61 5.92 -6.22
C GLY A 69 -25.49 7.17 -7.09
N THR A 70 -24.33 7.44 -7.69
CA THR A 70 -24.10 8.56 -8.62
C THR A 70 -23.49 8.09 -9.94
N SER A 71 -23.35 9.00 -10.92
CA SER A 71 -22.58 8.75 -12.14
C SER A 71 -21.09 9.11 -12.03
N ILE A 72 -20.65 9.56 -10.85
CA ILE A 72 -19.27 10.00 -10.63
C ILE A 72 -18.36 8.78 -10.56
N LYS A 73 -17.31 8.81 -11.40
CA LYS A 73 -16.26 7.79 -11.42
C LYS A 73 -14.91 8.40 -11.72
N SER A 74 -13.85 7.73 -11.29
CA SER A 74 -12.47 8.05 -11.64
C SER A 74 -11.77 6.79 -12.10
N VAL A 75 -11.07 6.86 -13.23
CA VAL A 75 -10.35 5.73 -13.82
C VAL A 75 -8.91 6.16 -14.07
N ASN A 76 -7.96 5.32 -13.66
CA ASN A 76 -6.55 5.59 -13.87
C ASN A 76 -5.78 4.31 -14.20
N ARG A 77 -4.75 4.44 -15.04
CA ARG A 77 -3.74 3.40 -15.25
C ARG A 77 -2.42 3.89 -14.69
N ILE A 78 -1.89 3.17 -13.72
CA ILE A 78 -0.64 3.50 -13.03
C ILE A 78 0.44 2.51 -13.45
N HIS A 79 1.60 3.05 -13.79
CA HIS A 79 2.77 2.29 -14.19
C HIS A 79 3.66 2.12 -12.96
N LEU A 80 3.61 0.96 -12.30
CA LEU A 80 4.22 0.80 -10.98
C LEU A 80 5.75 0.93 -11.00
N GLN A 81 6.40 0.77 -12.15
CA GLN A 81 7.85 1.04 -12.27
C GLN A 81 8.20 2.54 -12.24
N ASP A 82 7.26 3.44 -12.57
CA ASP A 82 7.50 4.88 -12.73
C ASP A 82 7.22 5.61 -11.40
N GLN A 83 7.83 5.13 -10.31
CA GLN A 83 7.57 5.60 -8.94
C GLN A 83 8.30 6.92 -8.66
N VAL A 84 7.64 7.79 -7.89
CA VAL A 84 8.24 9.01 -7.35
C VAL A 84 8.35 8.89 -5.82
N TYR A 85 9.54 9.10 -5.29
CA TYR A 85 9.82 9.01 -3.86
C TYR A 85 9.66 10.38 -3.19
N HIS A 86 8.65 10.50 -2.34
CA HIS A 86 8.46 11.67 -1.48
C HIS A 86 8.82 11.29 -0.03
N TYR A 87 10.05 11.60 0.38
CA TYR A 87 10.49 11.45 1.76
C TYR A 87 9.93 12.59 2.60
N LEU A 88 8.74 12.39 3.16
CA LEU A 88 8.26 13.25 4.24
C LEU A 88 9.10 12.90 5.46
N THR A 89 9.98 13.81 5.90
CA THR A 89 10.75 13.64 7.12
C THR A 89 9.80 13.62 8.31
N SER A 90 9.33 12.44 8.71
CA SER A 90 8.82 12.21 10.06
C SER A 90 10.03 11.98 10.97
N PRO A 91 10.10 12.58 12.17
CA PRO A 91 11.21 12.38 13.11
C PRO A 91 11.48 10.91 13.46
N GLU A 92 10.50 10.02 13.25
CA GLU A 92 10.59 8.57 13.49
C GLU A 92 11.10 7.76 12.27
N SER A 93 11.48 8.40 11.16
CA SER A 93 11.86 7.69 9.95
C SER A 93 13.16 6.90 10.13
N SER A 94 12.99 5.57 10.19
CA SER A 94 13.97 4.50 9.96
C SER A 94 15.17 4.44 10.91
N ILE A 95 14.97 3.87 12.10
CA ILE A 95 16.00 3.01 12.69
C ILE A 95 15.56 1.57 12.43
N PRO A 96 16.29 0.79 11.61
CA PRO A 96 16.05 -0.65 11.52
C PRO A 96 16.43 -1.28 12.87
N GLN A 97 15.48 -1.40 13.79
CA GLN A 97 15.67 -2.16 15.03
C GLN A 97 15.46 -3.65 14.72
N ALA A 98 16.46 -4.27 14.11
CA ALA A 98 16.63 -5.71 14.24
C ALA A 98 17.01 -5.98 15.70
N SER A 99 16.02 -6.21 16.56
CA SER A 99 16.29 -6.86 17.85
C SER A 99 16.43 -8.36 17.55
N PRO A 100 17.57 -9.00 17.86
CA PRO A 100 17.64 -10.45 17.83
C PRO A 100 16.62 -10.96 18.84
N GLN A 101 15.53 -11.56 18.37
CA GLN A 101 14.70 -12.40 19.22
C GLN A 101 15.50 -13.68 19.46
N THR A 102 16.19 -13.74 20.60
CA THR A 102 16.87 -14.94 21.04
C THR A 102 15.81 -16.00 21.31
N TYR A 103 15.60 -16.91 20.36
CA TYR A 103 14.83 -18.12 20.62
C TYR A 103 15.71 -19.03 21.49
N THR A 104 15.47 -19.02 22.81
CA THR A 104 15.95 -20.07 23.70
C THR A 104 15.08 -21.30 23.48
N GLY A 105 15.60 -22.26 22.73
CA GLY A 105 15.18 -23.67 22.82
C GLY A 105 15.80 -24.36 24.03
#